data_AF-A0A377ZLW8-F1
#
_entry.id   AF-A0A377ZLW8-F1
#
_cell.length_a   1.000
_cell.length_b   1.000
_cell.length_c   1.000
_cell.angle_alpha   90.00
_cell.angle_beta   90.00
_cell.angle_gamma   90.00
#
_symmetry.space_group_name_H-M   'P 1'
#
loop_
_entity.id
_entity.type
_entity.pdbx_description
1 polymer ?
#
loop_
_entity_poly.entity_id
_entity_poly.type
_entity_poly.pdbx_seq_one_letter_code
_entity_poly.pdbx_strand_id
1 'polypeptide(L)'
;MSVAPLLHVEKLQHSYPCCWRHKSPIIFRATPQWFVSMDQKGLRAQSLKEIKGVQWIPDWGQARIESMVANRPDWCISRQRTWGVRCRCSCIKNP
;
A
#
# COMPACT_ATOMS: atom_id res chain seq x y z
N MET A 1 2.63 -30.82 -37.83
CA MET A 1 3.01 -29.77 -36.86
C MET A 1 1.76 -28.94 -36.58
N SER A 2 1.02 -29.27 -35.51
CA SER A 2 -0.28 -28.64 -35.20
C SER A 2 -0.08 -27.39 -34.36
N VAL A 3 -0.22 -26.22 -34.97
CA VAL A 3 -0.27 -24.92 -34.29
C VAL A 3 -1.74 -24.54 -34.18
N ALA A 4 -2.26 -24.40 -32.96
CA ALA A 4 -3.47 -23.62 -32.75
C ALA A 4 -3.44 -22.92 -31.37
N PRO A 5 -2.74 -21.78 -31.25
CA PRO A 5 -2.98 -20.83 -30.17
C PRO A 5 -3.86 -19.67 -30.67
N LEU A 6 -4.63 -19.10 -29.74
CA LEU A 6 -5.65 -18.05 -29.89
C LEU A 6 -7.08 -18.56 -30.18
N LEU A 7 -7.90 -18.59 -29.12
CA LEU A 7 -9.32 -18.98 -29.19
C LEU A 7 -10.24 -17.79 -29.51
N HIS A 8 -10.00 -16.63 -28.90
CA HIS A 8 -10.79 -15.41 -29.09
C HIS A 8 -9.97 -14.20 -28.69
N VAL A 9 -10.10 -13.10 -29.43
CA VAL A 9 -9.48 -11.81 -29.11
C VAL A 9 -10.53 -10.73 -29.24
N GLU A 10 -10.71 -10.00 -28.15
CA GLU A 10 -11.61 -8.86 -28.11
C GLU A 10 -11.02 -7.78 -27.20
N LYS A 11 -11.32 -6.52 -27.50
CA LYS A 11 -10.88 -5.39 -26.69
C LYS A 11 -11.94 -5.09 -25.63
N LEU A 12 -11.60 -5.29 -24.36
CA LEU A 12 -12.46 -4.93 -23.24
C LEU A 12 -12.13 -3.52 -22.73
N GLN A 13 -13.15 -2.69 -22.51
CA GLN A 13 -13.00 -1.44 -21.77
C GLN A 13 -13.28 -1.67 -20.28
N HIS A 14 -12.29 -1.38 -19.44
CA HIS A 14 -12.43 -1.45 -17.99
C HIS A 14 -11.57 -0.40 -17.30
N SER A 15 -11.82 -0.14 -16.03
CA SER A 15 -10.97 0.73 -15.22
C SER A 15 -9.64 0.03 -14.93
N TYR A 16 -8.53 0.67 -15.31
CA TYR A 16 -7.18 0.19 -15.03
C TYR A 16 -6.49 1.11 -14.02
N PRO A 17 -5.79 0.58 -13.01
CA PRO A 17 -5.12 1.42 -12.01
C PRO A 17 -3.95 2.19 -12.63
N CYS A 18 -3.87 3.49 -12.31
CA CYS A 18 -2.82 4.37 -12.79
C CYS A 18 -2.09 5.04 -11.63
N CYS A 19 -0.82 5.38 -11.86
CA CYS A 19 -0.02 6.14 -10.92
C CYS A 19 -0.69 7.52 -10.70
N TRP A 20 -1.02 7.85 -9.45
CA TRP A 20 -1.72 9.10 -9.14
C TRP A 20 -0.94 10.35 -9.57
N ARG A 21 0.42 10.27 -9.61
CA ARG A 21 1.31 11.36 -10.01
C ARG A 21 1.51 11.44 -11.53
N HIS A 22 1.98 10.36 -12.16
CA HIS A 22 2.36 10.38 -13.59
C HIS A 22 1.27 9.90 -14.54
N LYS A 23 0.14 9.42 -14.01
CA LYS A 23 -1.00 8.85 -14.76
C LYS A 23 -0.67 7.63 -15.63
N SER A 24 0.55 7.10 -15.55
CA SER A 24 0.95 5.88 -16.24
C SER A 24 0.28 4.64 -15.62
N PRO A 25 -0.08 3.62 -16.42
CA PRO A 25 -0.60 2.34 -15.93
C PRO A 25 0.38 1.66 -14.97
N ILE A 26 -0.13 1.08 -13.88
CA ILE A 26 0.71 0.32 -12.94
C ILE A 26 0.61 -1.18 -13.17
N ILE A 27 1.64 -1.92 -12.76
CA ILE A 27 1.66 -3.39 -12.76
C ILE A 27 1.97 -3.89 -11.35
N PHE A 28 1.46 -5.07 -11.02
CA PHE A 28 1.80 -5.73 -9.76
C PHE A 28 3.05 -6.59 -9.96
N ARG A 29 4.07 -6.34 -9.13
CA ARG A 29 5.32 -7.12 -9.12
C ARG A 29 5.77 -7.34 -7.68
N ALA A 30 6.13 -8.57 -7.34
CA ALA A 30 6.73 -8.87 -6.04
C ALA A 30 8.18 -8.36 -6.00
N THR A 31 8.49 -7.47 -5.06
CA THR A 31 9.86 -7.03 -4.79
C THR A 31 10.10 -6.98 -3.29
N PRO A 32 11.31 -7.32 -2.81
CA PRO A 32 11.62 -7.21 -1.39
C PRO A 32 11.52 -5.75 -0.95
N GLN A 33 10.82 -5.53 0.17
CA GLN A 33 10.49 -4.20 0.66
C GLN A 33 10.36 -4.23 2.17
N TRP A 34 10.65 -3.12 2.83
CA TRP A 34 10.48 -2.93 4.26
C TRP A 34 9.06 -2.49 4.60
N PHE A 35 8.46 -3.20 5.54
CA PHE A 35 7.11 -2.96 6.06
C PHE A 35 7.15 -2.70 7.56
N VAL A 36 6.25 -1.85 8.03
CA VAL A 36 5.92 -1.72 9.45
C VAL A 36 4.64 -2.51 9.68
N SER A 37 4.70 -3.48 10.59
CA SER A 37 3.51 -4.25 10.94
C SER A 37 2.56 -3.42 11.78
N MET A 38 1.29 -3.35 11.37
CA MET A 38 0.28 -2.54 12.07
C MET A 38 -0.27 -3.22 13.32
N ASP A 39 -0.16 -4.55 13.42
CA ASP A 39 -0.69 -5.33 14.54
C ASP A 39 0.37 -5.60 15.60
N GLN A 40 1.64 -5.65 15.20
CA GLN A 40 2.73 -5.81 16.16
C GLN A 40 2.73 -4.66 17.18
N LYS A 41 2.97 -5.02 18.45
CA LYS A 41 2.99 -4.11 19.60
C LYS A 41 1.67 -3.33 19.81
N GLY A 42 0.56 -3.79 19.23
CA GLY A 42 -0.75 -3.17 19.42
C GLY A 42 -0.89 -1.78 18.78
N LEU A 43 -0.07 -1.44 17.78
CA LEU A 43 -0.06 -0.12 17.14
C LEU A 43 -1.44 0.28 16.59
N ARG A 44 -2.16 -0.66 15.96
CA ARG A 44 -3.52 -0.43 15.48
C ARG A 44 -4.50 -0.10 16.61
N ALA A 45 -4.49 -0.91 17.68
CA ALA A 45 -5.40 -0.71 18.81
C ALA A 45 -5.11 0.61 19.54
N GLN A 46 -3.83 0.95 19.73
CA GLN A 46 -3.44 2.23 20.31
C GLN A 46 -3.88 3.40 19.43
N SER A 47 -3.67 3.34 18.12
CA SER A 47 -4.09 4.39 17.20
C SER A 47 -5.61 4.61 17.21
N LEU A 48 -6.39 3.52 17.24
CA LEU A 48 -7.86 3.59 17.33
C LEU A 48 -8.35 4.20 18.66
N LYS A 49 -7.62 3.98 19.76
CA LYS A 49 -7.92 4.62 21.04
C LYS A 49 -7.66 6.12 20.98
N GLU A 50 -6.52 6.54 20.46
CA GLU A 50 -6.15 7.96 20.37
C GLU A 50 -7.07 8.75 19.43
N ILE A 51 -7.55 8.13 18.33
CA ILE A 51 -8.51 8.74 17.40
C ILE A 51 -9.78 9.24 18.10
N LYS A 52 -10.23 8.55 19.17
CA LYS A 52 -11.42 8.93 19.94
C LYS A 52 -11.17 10.12 20.88
N GLY A 53 -9.91 10.39 21.22
CA GLY A 53 -9.53 11.52 22.08
C GLY A 53 -9.28 12.83 21.32
N VAL A 54 -9.29 12.81 19.99
CA VAL A 54 -9.05 13.98 19.14
C VAL A 54 -10.36 14.71 18.84
N GLN A 55 -10.33 16.04 18.84
CA GLN A 55 -11.46 16.85 18.38
C GLN A 55 -11.53 16.82 16.84
N TRP A 56 -12.66 16.36 16.30
CA TRP A 56 -12.90 16.29 14.86
C TRP A 56 -13.78 17.45 14.41
N ILE A 57 -13.35 18.16 13.37
CA ILE A 57 -14.16 19.21 12.72
C ILE A 57 -14.03 19.00 11.21
N PRO A 58 -15.10 18.59 10.51
CA PRO A 58 -16.42 18.15 10.98
C PRO A 58 -16.42 16.72 11.58
N ASP A 59 -17.44 16.40 12.39
CA ASP A 59 -17.53 15.17 13.20
C ASP A 59 -17.44 13.86 12.38
N TRP A 60 -17.97 13.85 11.15
CA TRP A 60 -17.93 12.67 10.27
C TRP A 60 -16.49 12.26 9.89
N GLY A 61 -15.51 13.16 10.06
CA GLY A 61 -14.09 12.88 9.82
C GLY A 61 -13.58 11.71 10.67
N GLN A 62 -14.11 11.56 11.89
CA GLN A 62 -13.71 10.50 12.80
C GLN A 62 -13.99 9.11 12.20
N ALA A 63 -15.22 8.87 11.77
CA ALA A 63 -15.64 7.57 11.20
C ALA A 63 -14.82 7.20 9.95
N ARG A 64 -14.44 8.20 9.14
CA ARG A 64 -13.63 8.00 7.94
C ARG A 64 -12.20 7.56 8.26
N ILE A 65 -11.57 8.17 9.26
CA ILE A 65 -10.22 7.80 9.68
C ILE A 65 -10.22 6.49 10.46
N GLU A 66 -11.21 6.28 11.33
CA GLU A 66 -11.36 5.03 12.10
C GLU A 66 -11.50 3.81 11.16
N SER A 67 -12.37 3.89 10.16
CA SER A 67 -12.54 2.83 9.16
C SER A 67 -11.29 2.60 8.29
N MET A 68 -10.56 3.67 7.96
CA MET A 68 -9.30 3.57 7.21
C MET A 68 -8.21 2.86 8.02
N VAL A 69 -8.11 3.14 9.32
CA VAL A 69 -7.09 2.56 10.21
C VAL A 69 -7.45 1.12 10.59
N ALA A 70 -8.73 0.83 10.81
CA ALA A 70 -9.19 -0.50 11.21
C ALA A 70 -8.87 -1.58 10.16
N ASN A 71 -9.00 -1.28 8.87
CA ASN A 71 -8.80 -2.24 7.78
C ASN A 71 -7.44 -2.09 7.06
N ARG A 72 -6.50 -1.34 7.65
CA ARG A 72 -5.24 -1.04 7.00
C ARG A 72 -4.30 -2.26 7.01
N PRO A 73 -3.74 -2.68 5.85
CA PRO A 73 -2.67 -3.66 5.82
C PRO A 73 -1.34 -3.05 6.30
N ASP A 74 -0.32 -3.90 6.44
CA ASP A 74 1.03 -3.48 6.81
C ASP A 74 1.57 -2.34 5.95
N TRP A 75 2.22 -1.39 6.60
CA TRP A 75 2.61 -0.16 5.94
C TRP A 75 3.97 -0.32 5.26
N CYS A 76 3.95 -0.36 3.93
CA CYS A 76 5.16 -0.28 3.12
C CYS A 76 5.79 1.12 3.22
N ILE A 77 6.93 1.22 3.93
CA ILE A 77 7.64 2.49 4.18
C ILE A 77 8.77 2.77 3.20
N SER A 78 9.29 1.73 2.55
CA SER A 78 10.47 1.88 1.70
C SER A 78 10.09 2.16 0.25
N ARG A 79 10.95 2.91 -0.44
CA ARG A 79 10.74 3.42 -1.80
C ARG A 79 12.07 3.37 -2.56
N GLN A 80 12.04 2.88 -3.80
CA GLN A 80 13.20 2.92 -4.69
C GLN A 80 13.30 4.33 -5.30
N ARG A 81 13.88 5.27 -4.55
CA ARG A 81 14.10 6.66 -4.98
C ARG A 81 15.45 7.17 -4.51
N THR A 82 16.02 8.08 -5.28
CA THR A 82 17.26 8.78 -4.94
C THR A 82 17.04 9.93 -3.95
N TRP A 83 15.89 10.61 -4.05
CA TRP A 83 15.52 11.71 -3.17
C TRP A 83 14.62 11.26 -2.01
N GLY A 84 15.08 11.47 -0.78
CA GLY A 84 14.36 11.15 0.45
C GLY A 84 15.30 10.80 1.61
N VAL A 85 14.73 10.62 2.80
CA VAL A 85 15.49 10.11 3.96
C VAL A 85 15.85 8.65 3.71
N ARG A 86 17.15 8.33 3.80
CA ARG A 86 17.60 6.95 3.67
C ARG A 86 17.05 6.11 4.83
N CYS A 87 16.32 5.04 4.49
CA CYS A 87 16.00 4.01 5.46
C CYS A 87 17.31 3.39 5.94
N ARG A 88 17.65 3.61 7.21
CA ARG A 88 18.85 3.03 7.83
C ARG A 88 18.57 1.55 8.12
N CYS A 89 18.83 0.69 7.15
CA CYS A 89 18.96 -0.75 7.35
C CYS A 89 20.39 -1.17 7.01
N SER A 90 21.10 -1.77 7.96
CA SER A 90 22.32 -2.49 7.65
C SER A 90 21.92 -3.92 7.36
N CYS A 91 21.94 -4.31 6.08
CA CYS A 91 21.91 -5.73 5.74
C CYS A 91 23.34 -6.25 5.87
N ILE A 92 23.63 -6.91 6.99
CA ILE A 92 24.75 -7.86 7.01
C ILE A 92 24.31 -8.98 6.07
N LYS A 93 24.92 -9.06 4.88
CA LYS A 93 24.82 -10.26 4.07
C LYS A 93 25.49 -11.36 4.89
N ASN A 94 24.70 -12.21 5.53
CA ASN A 94 25.23 -13.47 6.03
C ASN A 94 25.71 -14.25 4.79
N PRO A 95 26.94 -14.81 4.82
CA PRO A 95 27.49 -15.56 3.69
C PRO A 95 26.59 -16.73 3.26
#